data_AF-A0A0M4TKI2-F1
#
_entry.id   AF-A0A0M4TKI2-F1
#
_cell.length_a   1.000
_cell.length_b   1.000
_cell.length_c   1.000
_cell.angle_alpha   90.00
_cell.angle_beta   90.00
_cell.angle_gamma   90.00
#
_symmetry.space_group_name_H-M   'P 1'
#
loop_
_entity.id
_entity.type
_entity.pdbx_description
1 polymer ?
#
loop_
_entity_poly.entity_id
_entity_poly.type
_entity_poly.pdbx_seq_one_letter_code
_entity_poly.pdbx_strand_id
1 'polypeptide(L)'
;MKKSLVLIAICATLALGAGTKDAKMTANSSADLSRVSRADLEGCIVKSDEGACSRIVGDLKGGCDGGDKLACFFYADMLGRGLGVEKDAILSFELFKAQCDGGSSEACYELSVKYLQGSGTPQSFELSGEALNKACKMHNKRACAVLDLLPKE
;
A
#
# COMPACT_ATOMS: atom_id res chain seq x y z
N MET A 1 -19.03 -23.52 -34.47
CA MET A 1 -18.05 -22.42 -34.55
C MET A 1 -18.01 -21.74 -33.19
N LYS A 2 -16.80 -21.51 -32.69
CA LYS A 2 -16.43 -21.04 -31.34
C LYS A 2 -17.13 -19.72 -30.94
N LYS A 3 -17.52 -19.58 -29.67
CA LYS A 3 -16.88 -18.68 -28.68
C LYS A 3 -17.59 -18.74 -27.32
N SER A 4 -16.76 -18.87 -26.28
CA SER A 4 -17.07 -18.97 -24.85
C SER A 4 -17.75 -17.74 -24.27
N LEU A 5 -18.60 -17.93 -23.25
CA LEU A 5 -18.61 -17.07 -22.06
C LEU A 5 -19.31 -17.83 -20.91
N VAL A 6 -18.49 -18.35 -19.99
CA VAL A 6 -18.90 -18.81 -18.66
C VAL A 6 -18.77 -17.60 -17.75
N LEU A 7 -19.88 -17.01 -17.32
CA LEU A 7 -20.03 -16.29 -16.06
C LEU A 7 -21.51 -15.91 -15.91
N ILE A 8 -22.08 -16.18 -14.74
CA ILE A 8 -23.39 -15.79 -14.18
C ILE A 8 -24.13 -17.04 -13.68
N ALA A 9 -23.75 -17.45 -12.49
CA ALA A 9 -24.50 -18.25 -11.51
C ALA A 9 -23.61 -18.16 -10.25
N ILE A 10 -24.01 -17.71 -9.07
CA ILE A 10 -25.29 -17.77 -8.39
C ILE A 10 -25.31 -16.64 -7.34
N CYS A 11 -26.42 -15.91 -7.26
CA CYS A 11 -26.80 -15.09 -6.13
C CYS A 11 -28.05 -15.71 -5.50
N ALA A 12 -28.06 -15.84 -4.16
CA ALA A 12 -29.18 -16.18 -3.26
C ALA A 12 -29.69 -17.64 -3.35
N THR A 13 -29.96 -18.42 -2.30
CA THR A 13 -30.38 -18.19 -0.89
C THR A 13 -30.19 -19.48 -0.08
N LEU A 14 -29.84 -19.40 1.21
CA LEU A 14 -30.60 -19.94 2.38
C LEU A 14 -29.71 -20.08 3.63
N ALA A 15 -30.26 -19.60 4.74
CA ALA A 15 -29.63 -19.38 6.04
C ALA A 15 -29.75 -20.59 6.99
N LEU A 16 -28.84 -20.64 7.98
CA LEU A 16 -29.01 -20.89 9.43
C LEU A 16 -27.82 -21.68 9.99
N GLY A 17 -27.15 -21.13 11.02
CA GLY A 17 -26.20 -21.89 11.82
C GLY A 17 -25.15 -21.06 12.55
N ALA A 18 -25.53 -20.54 13.71
CA ALA A 18 -24.74 -20.07 14.85
C ALA A 18 -23.20 -20.12 14.76
N GLY A 19 -22.56 -18.98 15.03
CA GLY A 19 -21.13 -18.90 15.30
C GLY A 19 -20.55 -17.49 15.23
N THR A 20 -21.13 -16.52 15.94
CA THR A 20 -20.47 -15.24 16.18
C THR A 20 -19.24 -15.48 17.05
N LYS A 21 -18.08 -15.59 16.42
CA LYS A 21 -16.82 -15.21 17.04
C LYS A 21 -16.30 -14.01 16.27
N ASP A 22 -16.63 -12.85 16.83
CA ASP A 22 -15.98 -11.58 16.58
C ASP A 22 -14.47 -11.75 16.67
N ALA A 23 -13.83 -12.04 15.54
CA ALA A 23 -12.44 -11.68 15.33
C ALA A 23 -12.42 -10.17 15.09
N LYS A 24 -12.49 -9.43 16.20
CA LYS A 24 -12.28 -8.00 16.27
C LYS A 24 -10.85 -7.73 15.82
N MET A 25 -10.65 -7.57 14.51
CA MET A 25 -9.44 -6.98 13.95
C MET A 25 -9.47 -5.51 14.37
N THR A 26 -8.79 -5.17 15.47
CA THR A 26 -8.65 -3.79 15.93
C THR A 26 -7.72 -3.05 14.97
N ALA A 27 -8.27 -2.57 13.86
CA ALA A 27 -7.62 -1.59 13.00
C ALA A 27 -7.63 -0.24 13.72
N ASN A 28 -6.71 -0.04 14.67
CA ASN A 28 -6.52 1.25 15.32
C ASN A 28 -5.64 2.16 14.44
N SER A 29 -6.14 2.46 13.25
CA SER A 29 -5.71 3.54 12.35
C SER A 29 -6.69 3.56 11.18
N SER A 30 -7.93 3.97 11.43
CA SER A 30 -8.77 4.44 10.32
C SER A 30 -8.08 5.68 9.79
N ALA A 31 -7.38 5.59 8.65
CA ALA A 31 -7.00 6.81 7.95
C ALA A 31 -8.25 7.66 7.83
N ASP A 32 -8.12 8.96 8.09
CA ASP A 32 -9.21 9.88 7.78
C ASP A 32 -9.28 10.08 6.25
N LEU A 33 -9.67 9.01 5.55
CA LEU A 33 -10.02 9.02 4.14
C LEU A 33 -11.44 9.53 3.95
N SER A 34 -12.09 10.10 4.97
CA SER A 34 -13.44 10.65 4.82
C SER A 34 -13.47 11.81 3.82
N ARG A 35 -12.30 12.43 3.58
CA ARG A 35 -12.10 13.51 2.60
C ARG A 35 -11.92 12.98 1.19
N VAL A 36 -11.45 11.73 1.04
CA VAL A 36 -11.31 11.06 -0.25
C VAL A 36 -12.65 10.53 -0.73
N SER A 37 -13.20 11.14 -1.77
CA SER A 37 -14.51 10.73 -2.29
C SER A 37 -14.44 9.43 -3.10
N ARG A 38 -15.53 8.65 -3.08
CA ARG A 38 -15.66 7.47 -3.96
C ARG A 38 -15.51 7.83 -5.44
N ALA A 39 -16.02 9.01 -5.82
CA ALA A 39 -15.93 9.50 -7.19
C ALA A 39 -14.48 9.78 -7.60
N ASP A 40 -13.67 10.35 -6.71
CA ASP A 40 -12.26 10.58 -6.97
C ASP A 40 -11.48 9.26 -7.02
N LEU A 41 -11.79 8.29 -6.15
CA LEU A 41 -11.18 6.96 -6.22
C LEU A 41 -11.49 6.27 -7.55
N GLU A 42 -12.74 6.33 -8.00
CA GLU A 42 -13.14 5.79 -9.30
C GLU A 42 -12.43 6.53 -10.45
N GLY A 43 -12.40 7.87 -10.39
CA GLY A 43 -11.70 8.71 -11.36
C GLY A 43 -10.22 8.35 -11.46
N CYS A 44 -9.52 8.31 -10.33
CA CYS A 44 -8.09 8.07 -10.31
C CYS A 44 -7.71 6.61 -10.63
N ILE A 45 -8.29 5.63 -9.92
CA ILE A 45 -7.85 4.23 -10.00
C ILE A 45 -8.40 3.54 -11.25
N VAL A 46 -9.65 3.81 -11.61
CA VAL A 46 -10.32 3.09 -12.70
C VAL A 46 -10.19 3.84 -14.03
N LYS A 47 -10.31 5.17 -13.98
CA LYS A 47 -10.35 6.00 -15.20
C LYS A 47 -9.03 6.72 -15.48
N SER A 48 -8.04 6.62 -14.59
CA SER A 48 -6.75 7.32 -14.69
C SER A 48 -6.91 8.83 -14.88
N ASP A 49 -7.94 9.42 -14.28
CA ASP A 49 -8.19 10.86 -14.32
C ASP A 49 -7.17 11.59 -13.43
N GLU A 50 -6.27 12.34 -14.06
CA GLU A 50 -5.20 13.07 -13.37
C GLU A 50 -5.74 14.10 -12.37
N GLY A 51 -6.86 14.73 -12.68
CA GLY A 51 -7.52 15.69 -11.80
C GLY A 51 -8.04 15.03 -10.51
N ALA A 52 -8.66 13.86 -10.61
CA ALA A 52 -9.09 13.05 -9.48
C ALA A 52 -7.90 12.56 -8.66
N CYS A 53 -6.84 12.08 -9.31
CA CYS A 53 -5.62 11.69 -8.59
C CYS A 53 -5.01 12.89 -7.85
N SER A 54 -4.99 14.07 -8.46
CA SER A 54 -4.44 15.28 -7.83
C SER A 54 -5.22 15.71 -6.59
N ARG A 55 -6.56 15.62 -6.60
CA ARG A 55 -7.39 15.88 -5.41
C ARG A 55 -7.09 14.88 -4.30
N ILE A 56 -7.01 13.58 -4.63
CA ILE A 56 -6.64 12.54 -3.65
C ILE A 56 -5.28 12.84 -3.03
N VAL A 57 -4.28 13.21 -3.84
CA VAL A 57 -2.96 13.55 -3.31
C VAL A 57 -3.03 14.74 -2.35
N GLY A 58 -3.82 15.77 -2.67
CA GLY A 58 -4.04 16.91 -1.79
C GLY A 58 -4.57 16.48 -0.41
N ASP A 59 -5.59 15.62 -0.39
CA ASP A 59 -6.16 15.09 0.86
C ASP A 59 -5.17 14.22 1.63
N LEU A 60 -4.46 13.32 0.94
CA LEU A 60 -3.44 12.45 1.54
C LEU A 60 -2.27 13.25 2.12
N LYS A 61 -1.83 14.30 1.41
CA LYS A 61 -0.79 15.21 1.91
C LYS A 61 -1.27 15.91 3.18
N GLY A 62 -2.47 16.47 3.17
CA GLY A 62 -3.04 17.15 4.35
C GLY A 62 -3.17 16.21 5.55
N GLY A 63 -3.62 14.96 5.33
CA GLY A 63 -3.65 13.93 6.37
C GLY A 63 -2.26 13.57 6.89
N CYS A 64 -1.28 13.44 5.99
CA CYS A 64 0.10 13.15 6.37
C CYS A 64 0.74 14.27 7.18
N ASP A 65 0.55 15.53 6.76
CA ASP A 65 1.01 16.71 7.49
C ASP A 65 0.36 16.76 8.90
N GLY A 66 -0.86 16.23 9.03
CA GLY A 66 -1.57 16.05 10.30
C GLY A 66 -1.13 14.84 11.14
N GLY A 67 -0.14 14.06 10.69
CA GLY A 67 0.40 12.90 11.40
C GLY A 67 -0.34 11.58 11.16
N ASP A 68 -1.29 11.53 10.22
CA ASP A 68 -1.94 10.27 9.82
C ASP A 68 -0.94 9.38 9.06
N LYS A 69 -0.53 8.30 9.72
CA LYS A 69 0.48 7.36 9.20
C LYS A 69 0.03 6.71 7.90
N LEU A 70 -1.25 6.37 7.76
CA LEU A 70 -1.75 5.69 6.59
C LEU A 70 -1.93 6.68 5.42
N ALA A 71 -2.31 7.93 5.70
CA ALA A 71 -2.25 9.00 4.71
C ALA A 71 -0.81 9.22 4.20
N CYS A 72 0.18 9.26 5.10
CA CYS A 72 1.59 9.35 4.72
C CYS A 72 2.06 8.18 3.86
N PHE A 73 1.62 6.95 4.15
CA PHE A 73 1.93 5.78 3.33
C PHE A 73 1.46 5.96 1.88
N PHE A 74 0.19 6.31 1.69
CA PHE A 74 -0.36 6.48 0.34
C PHE A 74 0.21 7.72 -0.36
N TYR A 75 0.44 8.82 0.37
CA TYR A 75 1.11 9.99 -0.20
C TYR A 75 2.51 9.64 -0.73
N ALA A 76 3.29 8.87 0.04
CA ALA A 76 4.60 8.40 -0.39
C ALA A 76 4.54 7.49 -1.63
N ASP A 77 3.54 6.62 -1.75
CA ASP A 77 3.34 5.78 -2.94
C ASP A 77 2.97 6.63 -4.17
N MET A 78 2.07 7.61 -4.01
CA MET A 78 1.67 8.53 -5.08
C MET A 78 2.84 9.37 -5.57
N LEU A 79 3.69 9.91 -4.67
CA LEU A 79 4.92 10.62 -5.01
C LEU A 79 5.90 9.74 -5.78
N GLY A 80 6.11 8.50 -5.32
CA GLY A 80 7.04 7.58 -5.97
C GLY A 80 6.62 7.18 -7.38
N ARG A 81 5.31 7.17 -7.65
CA ARG A 81 4.72 6.84 -8.95
C ARG A 81 4.46 8.05 -9.83
N GLY A 82 4.38 9.25 -9.26
CA GLY A 82 3.95 10.46 -9.96
C GLY A 82 2.46 10.46 -10.32
N LEU A 83 1.62 9.86 -9.49
CA LEU A 83 0.17 9.78 -9.73
C LEU A 83 -0.52 11.02 -9.15
N GLY A 84 -1.05 11.90 -9.99
CA GLY A 84 -1.72 13.13 -9.55
C GLY A 84 -0.79 14.17 -8.90
N VAL A 85 0.52 13.92 -8.90
CA VAL A 85 1.57 14.79 -8.36
C VAL A 85 2.84 14.58 -9.16
N GLU A 86 3.70 15.60 -9.20
CA GLU A 86 5.03 15.44 -9.78
C GLU A 86 5.79 14.32 -9.03
N LYS A 87 6.46 13.46 -9.79
CA LYS A 87 7.19 12.34 -9.22
C LYS A 87 8.33 12.85 -8.35
N ASP A 88 8.31 12.51 -7.07
CA ASP A 88 9.40 12.78 -6.14
C ASP A 88 9.83 11.48 -5.46
N ALA A 89 10.82 10.83 -6.07
CA ALA A 89 11.33 9.57 -5.57
C ALA A 89 12.10 9.73 -4.25
N ILE A 90 12.73 10.88 -4.02
CA ILE A 90 13.53 11.15 -2.81
C ILE A 90 12.59 11.29 -1.62
N LEU A 91 11.57 12.16 -1.73
CA LEU A 91 10.59 12.33 -0.67
C LEU A 91 9.80 11.04 -0.40
N SER A 92 9.43 10.30 -1.47
CA SER A 92 8.83 8.97 -1.34
C SER A 92 9.69 8.03 -0.49
N PHE A 93 10.99 7.95 -0.80
CA PHE A 93 11.95 7.14 -0.04
C PHE A 93 12.02 7.56 1.43
N GLU A 94 12.15 8.86 1.71
CA GLU A 94 12.26 9.38 3.08
C GLU A 94 11.00 9.08 3.91
N LEU A 95 9.80 9.23 3.33
CA LEU A 95 8.54 8.92 4.00
C LEU A 95 8.40 7.42 4.30
N PHE A 96 8.77 6.54 3.38
CA PHE A 96 8.75 5.09 3.64
C PHE A 96 9.79 4.70 4.68
N LYS A 97 10.98 5.31 4.64
CA LYS A 97 12.03 5.09 5.64
C LYS A 97 11.55 5.49 7.03
N ALA A 98 11.00 6.70 7.18
CA ALA A 98 10.48 7.19 8.46
C ALA A 98 9.37 6.28 9.01
N GLN A 99 8.44 5.82 8.17
CA GLN A 99 7.37 4.92 8.60
C GLN A 99 7.88 3.51 8.95
N CYS A 100 8.87 2.99 8.21
CA CYS A 100 9.52 1.72 8.53
C CYS A 100 10.25 1.81 9.88
N ASP A 101 10.93 2.91 10.14
CA ASP A 101 11.58 3.19 11.43
C ASP A 101 10.54 3.35 12.55
N GLY A 102 9.35 3.87 12.22
CA GLY A 102 8.18 3.92 13.11
C GLY A 102 7.40 2.61 13.27
N GLY A 103 7.91 1.48 12.77
CA GLY A 103 7.33 0.15 12.97
C GLY A 103 6.24 -0.26 11.98
N SER A 104 6.11 0.41 10.83
CA SER A 104 5.20 -0.02 9.76
C SER A 104 5.83 -1.15 8.94
N SER A 105 5.24 -2.34 9.04
CA SER A 105 5.70 -3.53 8.31
C SER A 105 5.58 -3.34 6.79
N GLU A 106 4.49 -2.72 6.36
CA GLU A 106 4.19 -2.37 4.97
C GLU A 106 5.20 -1.35 4.46
N ALA A 107 5.53 -0.32 5.24
CA ALA A 107 6.51 0.68 4.83
C ALA A 107 7.92 0.08 4.73
N CYS A 108 8.29 -0.86 5.61
CA CYS A 108 9.57 -1.57 5.49
C CYS A 108 9.62 -2.44 4.22
N TYR A 109 8.50 -3.07 3.84
CA TYR A 109 8.44 -3.78 2.57
C TYR A 109 8.62 -2.83 1.38
N GLU A 110 7.91 -1.69 1.34
CA GLU A 110 8.08 -0.71 0.27
C GLU A 110 9.49 -0.10 0.25
N LEU A 111 10.09 0.16 1.41
CA LEU A 111 11.47 0.62 1.52
C LEU A 111 12.46 -0.38 0.91
N SER A 112 12.23 -1.68 1.10
CA SER A 112 13.05 -2.71 0.43
C SER A 112 12.99 -2.59 -1.09
N VAL A 113 11.80 -2.34 -1.64
CA VAL A 113 11.61 -2.12 -3.08
C VAL A 113 12.35 -0.87 -3.54
N LYS A 114 12.34 0.21 -2.75
CA LYS A 114 13.10 1.43 -3.08
C LYS A 114 14.61 1.19 -3.13
N TYR A 115 15.17 0.47 -2.16
CA TYR A 115 16.60 0.08 -2.17
C TYR A 115 16.94 -0.86 -3.32
N LEU A 116 16.07 -1.83 -3.62
CA LEU A 116 16.25 -2.75 -4.75
C LEU A 116 16.30 -2.01 -6.09
N GLN A 117 15.49 -0.96 -6.25
CA GLN A 117 15.39 -0.19 -7.48
C GLN A 117 16.34 1.00 -7.56
N GLY A 118 16.96 1.41 -6.44
CA GLY A 118 17.64 2.69 -6.34
C GLY A 118 16.70 3.89 -6.55
N SER A 119 15.44 3.77 -6.11
CA SER A 119 14.42 4.83 -6.28
C SER A 119 14.49 5.81 -5.12
N GLY A 120 15.05 7.00 -5.36
CA GLY A 120 15.22 8.04 -4.32
C GLY A 120 16.42 7.79 -3.39
N THR A 121 17.24 6.80 -3.71
CA THR A 121 18.41 6.36 -2.95
C THR A 121 19.34 5.58 -3.87
N PRO A 122 20.65 5.46 -3.61
CA PRO A 122 21.49 4.52 -4.34
C PRO A 122 20.98 3.08 -4.20
N GLN A 123 21.08 2.29 -5.27
CA GLN A 123 20.68 0.87 -5.23
C GLN A 123 21.53 0.12 -4.21
N SER A 124 20.88 -0.69 -3.37
CA SER A 124 21.55 -1.57 -2.41
C SER A 124 20.73 -2.84 -2.14
N PHE A 125 21.26 -3.99 -2.58
CA PHE A 125 20.64 -5.29 -2.33
C PHE A 125 20.72 -5.70 -0.85
N GLU A 126 21.80 -5.30 -0.18
CA GLU A 126 22.01 -5.53 1.25
C GLU A 126 20.95 -4.80 2.09
N LEU A 127 20.81 -3.48 1.90
CA LEU A 127 19.79 -2.68 2.61
C LEU A 127 18.36 -3.11 2.25
N SER A 128 18.15 -3.57 1.00
CA SER A 128 16.88 -4.20 0.61
C SER A 128 16.60 -5.46 1.44
N GLY A 129 17.59 -6.35 1.59
CA GLY A 129 17.48 -7.55 2.42
C GLY A 129 17.24 -7.24 3.89
N GLU A 130 17.90 -6.23 4.45
CA GLU A 130 17.66 -5.75 5.82
C GLU A 130 16.23 -5.25 6.02
N ALA A 131 15.73 -4.43 5.09
CA ALA A 131 14.37 -3.91 5.13
C ALA A 131 13.32 -5.04 5.00
N LEU A 132 13.54 -6.03 4.13
CA LEU A 132 12.72 -7.24 4.05
C LEU A 132 12.73 -8.02 5.36
N ASN A 133 13.90 -8.24 5.95
CA ASN A 133 14.04 -8.94 7.23
C ASN A 133 13.28 -8.20 8.35
N LYS A 134 13.40 -6.86 8.41
CA LYS A 134 12.67 -6.03 9.36
C LYS A 134 11.16 -6.14 9.16
N ALA A 135 10.68 -6.07 7.92
CA ALA A 135 9.26 -6.26 7.59
C ALA A 135 8.76 -7.66 7.99
N CYS A 136 9.51 -8.71 7.69
CA CYS A 136 9.14 -10.09 8.01
C CYS A 136 9.12 -10.35 9.52
N LYS A 137 10.06 -9.79 10.29
CA LYS A 137 10.05 -9.85 11.77
C LYS A 137 8.78 -9.22 12.37
N MET A 138 8.16 -8.28 11.66
CA MET A 138 6.85 -7.70 12.01
C MET A 138 5.67 -8.45 11.35
N HIS A 139 5.88 -9.70 10.93
CA HIS A 139 4.89 -10.58 10.32
C HIS A 139 4.32 -10.10 8.97
N ASN A 140 5.07 -9.27 8.23
CA ASN A 140 4.70 -8.92 6.87
C ASN A 140 4.83 -10.16 5.96
N LYS A 141 3.68 -10.73 5.58
CA LYS A 141 3.62 -11.98 4.80
C LYS A 141 4.32 -11.88 3.44
N ARG A 142 4.23 -10.72 2.78
CA ARG A 142 4.90 -10.50 1.48
C ARG A 142 6.41 -10.51 1.65
N ALA A 143 6.92 -9.82 2.67
CA ALA A 143 8.35 -9.81 2.96
C ALA A 143 8.89 -11.20 3.31
N CYS A 144 8.20 -11.94 4.18
CA CYS A 144 8.62 -13.30 4.54
C CYS A 144 8.64 -14.24 3.32
N ALA A 145 7.59 -14.20 2.49
CA ALA A 145 7.53 -15.01 1.28
C ALA A 145 8.67 -14.68 0.29
N VAL A 146 9.05 -13.41 0.17
CA VAL A 146 10.21 -13.03 -0.68
C VAL A 146 11.50 -13.62 -0.12
N LEU A 147 11.73 -13.53 1.19
CA LEU A 147 12.93 -14.07 1.82
C LEU A 147 13.02 -15.60 1.71
N ASP A 148 11.89 -16.30 1.81
CA ASP A 148 11.84 -17.76 1.65
C ASP A 148 12.23 -18.23 0.24
N LEU A 149 12.10 -17.37 -0.77
CA LEU A 149 12.48 -17.64 -2.16
C LEU A 149 13.96 -17.35 -2.44
N LEU A 150 14.67 -16.68 -1.52
CA LEU A 150 16.09 -16.39 -1.71
C LEU A 150 16.94 -17.62 -1.37
N PRO A 151 18.00 -17.91 -2.16
CA PRO A 151 18.94 -18.97 -1.82
C PRO A 151 19.56 -18.65 -0.45
N LYS A 152 19.56 -19.66 0.43
CA LYS A 152 20.25 -19.60 1.71
C LYS A 152 21.71 -19.96 1.44
N GLU A 153 22.64 -19.09 1.82
CA GLU A 153 24.08 -19.39 1.79
C GLU A 153 24.46 -20.50 2.78
#